data_AF-A0A953JR47-F1
#
_entry.id   AF-A0A953JR47-F1
#
_cell.length_a   1.000
_cell.length_b   1.000
_cell.length_c   1.000
_cell.angle_alpha   90.00
_cell.angle_beta   90.00
_cell.angle_gamma   90.00
#
_symmetry.space_group_name_H-M   'P 1'
#
loop_
_entity.id
_entity.type
_entity.pdbx_description
1 polymer ?
#
loop_
_entity_poly.entity_id
_entity_poly.type
_entity_poly.pdbx_seq_one_letter_code
_entity_poly.pdbx_strand_id
1 'polypeptide(L)'
;MSKIILSIGFFAMLFGYTENSLGQSKECFVRHVKFAKGKSSAILRGQLEPCRSRIYKLRARAGQRMKVSLSPDFNDLVFSIQGTKFLPAPTYSFVLEGIHKNGVAEWEGVLPNDDVYEIWLSRPAVTNKRQRRTVPYRLNIEID
;
A
#
# COMPACT_ATOMS: atom_id res chain seq x y z
N MET A 1 63.81 20.25 -35.97
CA MET A 1 64.19 19.34 -34.86
C MET A 1 63.27 19.59 -33.68
N SER A 2 63.03 18.54 -32.91
CA SER A 2 62.36 18.47 -31.61
C SER A 2 60.85 18.15 -31.60
N LYS A 3 60.59 16.90 -31.18
CA LYS A 3 59.30 16.34 -30.76
C LYS A 3 59.08 16.69 -29.28
N ILE A 4 57.86 17.02 -28.88
CA ILE A 4 57.37 16.84 -27.50
C ILE A 4 55.98 16.21 -27.56
N ILE A 5 55.76 15.23 -26.69
CA ILE A 5 54.62 14.31 -26.58
C ILE A 5 53.74 14.74 -25.38
N LEU A 6 52.47 14.28 -25.38
CA LEU A 6 51.45 14.24 -24.30
C LEU A 6 50.66 15.55 -24.08
N SER A 7 49.33 15.57 -23.91
CA SER A 7 48.39 14.57 -23.38
C SER A 7 47.00 14.74 -24.01
N ILE A 8 46.32 13.63 -24.30
CA ILE A 8 44.89 13.60 -24.64
C ILE A 8 44.12 13.75 -23.32
N GLY A 9 43.66 14.96 -23.04
CA GLY A 9 42.66 15.21 -22.01
C GLY A 9 41.28 14.92 -22.56
N PHE A 10 40.72 13.76 -22.22
CA PHE A 10 39.33 13.40 -22.49
C PHE A 10 38.43 14.32 -21.65
N PHE A 11 37.90 15.38 -22.26
CA PHE A 11 36.93 16.26 -21.61
C PHE A 11 35.59 15.52 -21.55
N ALA A 12 35.41 14.70 -20.51
CA ALA A 12 34.12 14.15 -20.16
C ALA A 12 33.22 15.32 -19.78
N MET A 13 32.36 15.72 -20.72
CA MET A 13 31.24 16.61 -20.49
C MET A 13 30.32 15.91 -19.49
N LEU A 14 30.55 16.17 -18.20
CA LEU A 14 29.67 15.80 -17.11
C LEU A 14 28.38 16.58 -17.31
N PHE A 15 27.43 16.00 -18.04
CA PHE A 15 26.03 16.30 -17.79
C PHE A 15 25.74 15.81 -16.38
N GLY A 16 25.90 16.73 -15.42
CA GLY A 16 25.34 16.58 -14.10
C GLY A 16 23.84 16.50 -14.24
N TYR A 17 23.31 15.29 -14.39
CA TYR A 17 21.94 15.02 -14.01
C TYR A 17 21.91 15.15 -12.50
N THR A 18 21.62 16.36 -12.01
CA THR A 18 21.02 16.50 -10.68
C THR A 18 19.68 15.80 -10.78
N GLU A 19 19.63 14.54 -10.37
CA GLU A 19 18.37 13.88 -10.02
C GLU A 19 17.76 14.69 -8.87
N ASN A 20 16.96 15.69 -9.24
CA ASN A 20 15.91 16.20 -8.38
C ASN A 20 15.01 15.00 -8.10
N SER A 21 15.27 14.27 -7.02
CA SER A 21 14.33 13.30 -6.47
C SER A 21 13.13 14.08 -5.93
N LEU A 22 12.23 14.41 -6.86
CA LEU A 22 10.91 14.93 -6.59
C LEU A 22 10.14 13.89 -5.76
N GLY A 23 10.06 14.15 -4.46
CA GLY A 23 9.11 13.52 -3.55
C GLY A 23 9.72 12.44 -2.67
N GLN A 24 9.91 12.79 -1.39
CA GLN A 24 9.79 11.81 -0.32
C GLN A 24 8.58 10.91 -0.63
N SER A 25 8.80 9.61 -0.81
CA SER A 25 7.70 8.68 -0.79
C SER A 25 6.95 8.92 0.53
N LYS A 26 5.64 9.20 0.45
CA LYS A 26 4.78 9.21 1.64
C LYS A 26 5.05 7.90 2.37
N GLU A 27 5.77 7.92 3.50
CA GLU A 27 6.21 6.66 4.11
C GLU A 27 5.02 5.73 4.31
N CYS A 28 5.15 4.53 3.76
CA CYS A 28 4.17 3.47 3.89
C CYS A 28 4.70 2.50 4.93
N PHE A 29 3.92 2.23 5.97
CA PHE A 29 4.27 1.22 6.97
C PHE A 29 3.68 -0.13 6.59
N VAL A 30 4.54 -1.15 6.41
CA VAL A 30 4.10 -2.50 6.05
C VAL A 30 4.00 -3.38 7.30
N ARG A 31 2.87 -4.10 7.45
CA ARG A 31 2.66 -5.09 8.51
C ARG A 31 2.18 -6.41 7.93
N HIS A 32 2.90 -7.49 8.22
CA HIS A 32 2.43 -8.84 7.89
C HIS A 32 1.37 -9.31 8.89
N VAL A 33 0.26 -9.82 8.37
CA VAL A 33 -0.83 -10.41 9.15
C VAL A 33 -0.58 -11.89 9.32
N LYS A 34 -0.69 -12.37 10.56
CA LYS A 34 -0.65 -13.78 10.92
C LYS A 34 -1.80 -14.07 11.86
N PHE A 35 -2.54 -15.14 11.60
CA PHE A 35 -3.56 -15.62 12.52
C PHE A 35 -2.93 -16.44 13.64
N ALA A 36 -3.57 -16.42 14.81
CA ALA A 36 -3.19 -17.33 15.88
C ALA A 36 -3.43 -18.79 15.45
N LYS A 37 -2.72 -19.73 16.08
CA LYS A 37 -2.86 -21.16 15.76
C LYS A 37 -4.33 -21.60 15.87
N GLY A 38 -4.85 -22.21 14.80
CA GLY A 38 -6.24 -22.67 14.72
C GLY A 38 -7.28 -21.56 14.58
N LYS A 39 -6.87 -20.32 14.31
CA LYS A 39 -7.76 -19.20 14.00
C LYS A 39 -7.67 -18.84 12.52
N SER A 40 -8.78 -18.34 11.99
CA SER A 40 -8.89 -17.86 10.63
C SER A 40 -9.19 -16.36 10.54
N SER A 41 -9.09 -15.66 11.69
CA SER A 41 -9.26 -14.22 11.78
C SER A 41 -8.22 -13.55 12.69
N ALA A 42 -8.05 -12.24 12.50
CA ALA A 42 -7.30 -11.37 13.39
C ALA A 42 -7.90 -9.96 13.45
N ILE A 43 -7.92 -9.40 14.67
CA ILE A 43 -8.27 -8.01 14.93
C ILE A 43 -6.99 -7.21 15.17
N LEU A 44 -6.72 -6.25 14.30
CA LEU A 44 -5.54 -5.40 14.33
C LEU A 44 -5.95 -4.01 14.81
N ARG A 45 -5.43 -3.61 15.97
CA ARG A 45 -5.54 -2.24 16.47
C ARG A 45 -4.39 -1.40 15.93
N GLY A 46 -4.68 -0.15 15.57
CA GLY A 46 -3.67 0.76 15.07
C GLY A 46 -4.10 2.22 15.18
N GLN A 47 -3.16 3.08 14.81
CA GLN A 47 -3.33 4.50 14.67
C GLN A 47 -2.74 4.89 13.31
N LEU A 48 -3.43 5.79 12.59
CA LEU A 48 -2.95 6.31 11.32
C LEU A 48 -2.62 7.79 11.48
N GLU A 49 -1.35 8.11 11.40
CA GLU A 49 -0.84 9.47 11.45
C GLU A 49 -1.22 10.25 10.17
N PRO A 50 -1.27 11.59 10.24
CA PRO A 50 -1.57 12.40 9.06
C PRO A 50 -0.63 12.13 7.88
N CYS A 51 -1.19 12.12 6.68
CA CYS A 51 -0.44 11.95 5.42
C CYS A 51 0.35 10.62 5.29
N ARG A 52 0.09 9.63 6.15
CA ARG A 52 0.67 8.29 6.07
C ARG A 52 -0.32 7.29 5.47
N SER A 53 0.22 6.23 4.88
CA SER A 53 -0.52 5.03 4.50
C SER A 53 0.02 3.83 5.26
N ARG A 54 -0.83 2.84 5.49
CA ARG A 54 -0.43 1.57 6.10
C ARG A 54 -0.85 0.41 5.21
N ILE A 55 0.03 -0.56 5.06
CA ILE A 55 -0.19 -1.73 4.22
C ILE A 55 -0.19 -2.97 5.11
N TYR A 56 -1.26 -3.75 5.04
CA TYR A 56 -1.33 -5.05 5.69
C TYR A 56 -1.17 -6.15 4.64
N LYS A 57 -0.23 -7.07 4.85
CA LYS A 57 0.05 -8.18 3.93
C LYS A 57 -0.45 -9.49 4.50
N LEU A 58 -1.32 -10.17 3.78
CA LEU A 58 -1.87 -11.48 4.16
C LEU A 58 -1.63 -12.49 3.04
N ARG A 59 -0.97 -13.60 3.35
CA ARG A 59 -0.89 -14.73 2.42
C ARG A 59 -2.18 -15.53 2.51
N ALA A 60 -2.81 -15.78 1.37
CA ALA A 60 -4.06 -16.54 1.28
C ALA A 60 -4.08 -17.36 -0.01
N ARG A 61 -4.99 -18.33 -0.07
CA ARG A 61 -5.14 -19.27 -1.18
C ARG A 61 -6.33 -18.93 -2.06
N ALA A 62 -6.27 -19.35 -3.31
CA ALA A 62 -7.39 -19.30 -4.24
C ALA A 62 -8.60 -20.05 -3.67
N GLY A 63 -9.79 -19.53 -3.95
CA GLY A 63 -11.06 -20.12 -3.51
C GLY A 63 -11.45 -19.82 -2.06
N GLN A 64 -10.53 -19.30 -1.24
CA GLN A 64 -10.87 -18.86 0.12
C GLN A 64 -11.75 -17.61 0.07
N ARG A 65 -12.69 -17.49 1.01
CA ARG A 65 -13.50 -16.28 1.19
C ARG A 65 -12.80 -15.39 2.19
N MET A 66 -12.48 -14.16 1.82
CA MET A 66 -11.91 -13.16 2.72
C MET A 66 -12.96 -12.12 3.08
N LYS A 67 -13.01 -11.74 4.36
CA LYS A 67 -13.78 -10.59 4.86
C LYS A 67 -12.85 -9.60 5.55
N VAL A 68 -13.01 -8.32 5.26
CA VAL A 68 -12.24 -7.23 5.87
C VAL A 68 -13.21 -6.18 6.39
N SER A 69 -13.13 -5.84 7.68
CA SER A 69 -13.93 -4.77 8.29
C SER A 69 -13.04 -3.73 8.98
N LEU A 70 -13.23 -2.45 8.69
CA LEU A 70 -12.52 -1.30 9.21
C LEU A 70 -13.45 -0.48 10.11
N SER A 71 -13.09 -0.32 11.38
CA SER A 71 -13.79 0.54 12.34
C SER A 71 -12.85 1.66 12.82
N PRO A 72 -12.84 2.82 12.16
CA PRO A 72 -12.07 3.97 12.61
C PRO A 72 -12.86 4.78 13.65
N ASP A 73 -12.17 5.45 14.57
CA ASP A 73 -12.84 6.35 15.54
C ASP A 73 -13.44 7.59 14.86
N PHE A 74 -12.98 7.91 13.64
CA PHE A 74 -13.50 8.97 12.80
C PHE A 74 -13.65 8.49 11.35
N ASN A 75 -14.73 8.89 10.68
CA ASN A 75 -15.09 8.48 9.32
C ASN A 75 -14.22 9.12 8.22
N ASP A 76 -12.89 9.01 8.37
CA ASP A 76 -11.89 9.64 7.49
C ASP A 76 -10.97 8.61 6.83
N LEU A 77 -11.04 7.34 7.23
CA LEU A 77 -10.17 6.28 6.71
C LEU A 77 -10.89 5.49 5.63
N VAL A 78 -10.13 5.11 4.61
CA VAL A 78 -10.59 4.20 3.54
C VAL A 78 -9.59 3.07 3.39
N PHE A 79 -10.03 1.94 2.85
CA PHE A 79 -9.12 0.87 2.48
C PHE A 79 -9.33 0.39 1.04
N SER A 80 -8.31 -0.21 0.47
CA SER A 80 -8.41 -0.99 -0.76
C SER A 80 -7.69 -2.32 -0.59
N ILE A 81 -8.10 -3.32 -1.37
CA ILE A 81 -7.49 -4.64 -1.35
C ILE A 81 -6.99 -4.95 -2.77
N GLN A 82 -5.75 -5.43 -2.87
CA GLN A 82 -5.15 -5.86 -4.12
C GLN A 82 -4.32 -7.14 -3.93
N GLY A 83 -4.29 -8.01 -4.95
CA GLY A 83 -3.28 -9.07 -5.03
C GLY A 83 -1.95 -8.52 -5.55
N THR A 84 -0.83 -9.16 -5.18
CA THR A 84 0.49 -8.79 -5.72
C THR A 84 0.80 -9.42 -7.08
N LYS A 85 0.02 -10.42 -7.49
CA LYS A 85 0.14 -11.06 -8.80
C LYS A 85 -0.84 -10.44 -9.78
N PHE A 86 -0.37 -10.31 -11.01
CA PHE A 86 -1.22 -9.95 -12.14
C PHE A 86 -2.28 -11.05 -12.37
N LEU A 87 -3.55 -10.66 -12.42
CA LEU A 87 -4.62 -11.53 -12.89
C LEU A 87 -4.84 -11.29 -14.39
N PRO A 88 -4.71 -12.32 -15.23
CA PRO A 88 -5.02 -12.20 -16.64
C PRO A 88 -6.52 -11.89 -16.84
N ALA A 89 -6.86 -11.38 -18.03
CA ALA A 89 -8.24 -11.15 -18.42
C ALA A 89 -9.10 -12.42 -18.22
N PRO A 90 -10.39 -12.27 -17.85
CA PRO A 90 -11.17 -11.03 -17.74
C PRO A 90 -11.13 -10.36 -16.36
N THR A 91 -10.40 -10.92 -15.38
CA THR A 91 -10.53 -10.53 -13.96
C THR A 91 -9.80 -9.23 -13.61
N TYR A 92 -8.79 -8.83 -14.39
CA TYR A 92 -7.97 -7.60 -14.26
C TYR A 92 -7.71 -7.14 -12.80
N SER A 93 -6.56 -7.51 -12.25
CA SER A 93 -6.16 -7.19 -10.87
C SER A 93 -5.89 -5.70 -10.66
N PHE A 94 -6.90 -4.89 -10.31
CA PHE A 94 -6.60 -3.50 -9.94
C PHE A 94 -7.20 -3.03 -8.62
N VAL A 95 -8.44 -3.37 -8.26
CA VAL A 95 -8.95 -3.00 -6.93
C VAL A 95 -10.11 -3.92 -6.57
N LEU A 96 -9.97 -4.72 -5.52
CA LEU A 96 -11.13 -5.22 -4.78
C LEU A 96 -11.60 -4.01 -3.94
N GLU A 97 -12.48 -3.18 -4.52
CA GLU A 97 -12.83 -1.85 -4.00
C GLU A 97 -13.50 -1.91 -2.63
N GLY A 98 -12.90 -1.21 -1.66
CA GLY A 98 -13.49 -0.82 -0.38
C GLY A 98 -13.54 0.70 -0.24
N ILE A 99 -13.95 1.44 -1.28
CA ILE A 99 -14.04 2.91 -1.20
C ILE A 99 -15.46 3.31 -0.82
N HIS A 100 -15.59 4.11 0.22
CA HIS A 100 -16.67 5.08 0.22
C HIS A 100 -16.29 6.38 0.93
N LYS A 101 -16.71 7.48 0.32
CA LYS A 101 -16.77 8.80 0.97
C LYS A 101 -17.79 8.84 2.12
N ASN A 102 -18.69 7.84 2.24
CA ASN A 102 -19.65 7.66 3.34
C ASN A 102 -19.76 6.19 3.87
N GLY A 103 -18.68 5.41 3.99
CA GLY A 103 -18.74 4.06 4.62
C GLY A 103 -18.98 2.81 3.74
N VAL A 104 -17.95 2.33 3.05
CA VAL A 104 -17.76 0.89 2.85
C VAL A 104 -16.61 0.55 3.79
N ALA A 105 -16.99 0.33 5.04
CA ALA A 105 -16.13 -0.15 6.09
C ALA A 105 -15.87 -1.64 5.96
N GLU A 106 -16.54 -2.34 5.04
CA GLU A 106 -16.49 -3.79 4.93
C GLU A 106 -16.33 -4.23 3.48
N TRP A 107 -15.52 -5.25 3.25
CA TRP A 107 -15.40 -5.93 1.98
C TRP A 107 -15.47 -7.43 2.22
N GLU A 108 -16.08 -8.17 1.30
CA GLU A 108 -16.10 -9.62 1.30
C GLU A 108 -15.98 -10.15 -0.13
N GLY A 109 -15.21 -11.21 -0.34
CA GLY A 109 -15.09 -11.84 -1.65
C GLY A 109 -14.29 -13.13 -1.66
N VAL A 110 -14.43 -13.90 -2.73
CA VAL A 110 -13.65 -15.11 -2.99
C VAL A 110 -12.33 -14.74 -3.65
N LEU A 111 -11.22 -15.25 -3.14
CA LEU A 111 -9.89 -14.93 -3.61
C LEU A 111 -9.58 -15.68 -4.91
N PRO A 112 -9.17 -14.98 -5.98
CA PRO A 112 -9.02 -15.60 -7.30
C PRO A 112 -7.74 -16.43 -7.45
N ASN A 113 -6.74 -16.23 -6.60
CA ASN A 113 -5.42 -16.84 -6.76
C ASN A 113 -4.69 -17.04 -5.43
N ASP A 114 -3.74 -17.96 -5.40
CA ASP A 114 -2.77 -18.02 -4.31
C ASP A 114 -1.87 -16.78 -4.38
N ASP A 115 -1.93 -15.92 -3.36
CA ASP A 115 -1.22 -14.65 -3.38
C ASP A 115 -0.87 -14.14 -1.98
N VAL A 116 -0.08 -13.06 -1.96
CA VAL A 116 -0.09 -12.10 -0.88
C VAL A 116 -1.05 -10.98 -1.27
N TYR A 117 -2.10 -10.81 -0.48
CA TYR A 117 -3.04 -9.70 -0.61
C TYR A 117 -2.57 -8.53 0.25
N GLU A 118 -2.59 -7.33 -0.32
CA GLU A 118 -2.27 -6.08 0.34
C GLU A 118 -3.55 -5.30 0.63
N ILE A 119 -3.78 -5.00 1.90
CA ILE A 119 -4.85 -4.11 2.35
C ILE A 119 -4.22 -2.75 2.64
N TRP A 120 -4.51 -1.78 1.78
CA TRP A 120 -3.99 -0.43 1.88
C TRP A 120 -4.96 0.43 2.66
N LEU A 121 -4.57 0.85 3.86
CA LEU A 121 -5.30 1.81 4.68
C LEU A 121 -4.73 3.20 4.45
N SER A 122 -5.59 4.15 4.08
CA SER A 122 -5.18 5.52 3.83
C SER A 122 -6.22 6.54 4.30
N ARG A 123 -5.79 7.80 4.34
CA ARG A 123 -6.64 8.94 4.66
C ARG A 123 -6.65 9.92 3.49
N PRO A 124 -7.62 9.86 2.56
CA PRO A 124 -7.62 10.72 1.38
C PRO A 124 -7.73 12.20 1.80
N ALA A 125 -7.01 13.07 1.09
CA ALA A 125 -7.14 14.50 1.28
C ALA A 125 -8.44 14.96 0.60
N VAL A 126 -9.51 15.15 1.38
CA VAL A 126 -10.81 15.63 0.87
C VAL A 126 -10.84 17.16 0.70
N THR A 127 -9.87 17.86 1.30
CA THR A 127 -9.70 19.32 1.16
C THR A 127 -8.21 19.66 1.07
N ASN A 128 -7.88 20.88 0.65
CA ASN A 128 -6.51 21.40 0.69
C ASN A 128 -5.99 21.69 2.11
N LYS A 129 -6.82 21.49 3.15
CA LYS A 129 -6.37 21.67 4.53
C LYS A 129 -5.51 20.49 4.95
N ARG A 130 -4.37 20.80 5.58
CA ARG A 130 -3.48 19.79 6.16
C ARG A 130 -4.23 18.96 7.21
N GLN A 131 -4.19 17.64 7.04
CA GLN A 131 -4.62 16.71 8.08
C GLN A 131 -3.65 16.81 9.28
N ARG A 132 -4.19 16.93 10.49
CA ARG A 132 -3.36 17.07 11.72
C ARG A 132 -3.62 16.00 12.77
N ARG A 133 -4.81 15.39 12.74
CA ARG A 133 -5.18 14.34 13.71
C ARG A 133 -4.64 12.98 13.31
N THR A 134 -4.11 12.26 14.28
CA THR A 134 -3.95 10.80 14.21
C THR A 134 -5.31 10.15 14.42
N VAL A 135 -5.63 9.12 13.63
CA VAL A 135 -6.93 8.42 13.69
C VAL A 135 -6.72 6.99 14.19
N PRO A 136 -7.18 6.64 15.39
CA PRO A 136 -7.21 5.25 15.83
C PRO A 136 -8.22 4.43 15.02
N TYR A 137 -7.96 3.14 14.87
CA TYR A 137 -8.85 2.21 14.18
C TYR A 137 -8.66 0.76 14.65
N ARG A 138 -9.68 -0.05 14.32
CA ARG A 138 -9.64 -1.51 14.33
C ARG A 138 -9.81 -2.02 12.91
N LEU A 139 -8.97 -2.95 12.49
CA LEU A 139 -9.08 -3.68 11.22
C LEU A 139 -9.26 -5.17 11.54
N ASN A 140 -10.44 -5.70 11.24
CA ASN A 140 -10.71 -7.12 11.31
C ASN A 140 -10.47 -7.75 9.93
N ILE A 141 -9.81 -8.90 9.91
CA ILE A 141 -9.51 -9.67 8.71
C ILE A 141 -9.84 -11.12 9.00
N GLU A 142 -10.66 -11.72 8.17
CA GLU A 142 -11.15 -13.10 8.29
C GLU A 142 -10.96 -13.82 6.96
N ILE A 143 -10.69 -15.13 7.03
CA ILE A 143 -10.61 -16.03 5.89
C ILE A 143 -11.38 -17.32 6.22
N ASP A 144 -12.15 -17.84 5.26
CA ASP A 144 -12.71 -19.20 5.28
C ASP A 144 -12.02 -20.10 4.25
#